data_AF-A0A3M7KPR6-F1
#
_entry.id   AF-A0A3M7KPR6-F1
#
_cell.length_a   1.000
_cell.length_b   1.000
_cell.length_c   1.000
_cell.angle_alpha   90.00
_cell.angle_beta   90.00
_cell.angle_gamma   90.00
#
_symmetry.space_group_name_H-M   'P 1'
#
loop_
_entity.id
_entity.type
_entity.pdbx_description
1 polymer ?
#
loop_
_entity_poly.entity_id
_entity_poly.type
_entity_poly.pdbx_seq_one_letter_code
_entity_poly.pdbx_strand_id
1 'polypeptide(L)'
;MNTNKIFWLGILGAVFLIITTILSGLLFPNYNHVEQFISESYAIGTQNGIYLRVFGFIPSGIFITLFAFFAIRILPKSKLTTIGLLGFGIFYGIGTIMVSIFPCDAGCNKEFIDTSLSQHIHNLFGAFIYLITPVCLILIGVKAKDWINGKTISTISILCGSIAVLFVMIFMSSLEGNYIGLYQRIIEASILFWMVNLAFYIKNYKHQ
;
A
#
# COMPACT_ATOMS: atom_id res chain seq x y z
N MET A 1 -1.72 -24.68 5.78
CA MET A 1 -0.88 -23.46 5.90
C MET A 1 -1.05 -22.87 7.29
N ASN A 2 0.01 -22.33 7.90
CA ASN A 2 -0.05 -21.81 9.28
C ASN A 2 -0.56 -20.35 9.28
N THR A 3 -1.72 -20.09 9.88
CA THR A 3 -2.31 -18.74 9.99
C THR A 3 -1.39 -17.76 10.70
N ASN A 4 -0.53 -18.21 11.61
CA ASN A 4 0.49 -17.37 12.24
C ASN A 4 1.53 -16.87 11.23
N LYS A 5 1.90 -17.68 10.22
CA LYS A 5 2.83 -17.22 9.17
C LYS A 5 2.20 -16.12 8.33
N ILE A 6 0.93 -16.29 7.96
CA ILE A 6 0.18 -15.27 7.20
C ILE A 6 0.04 -13.99 8.01
N PHE A 7 -0.33 -14.11 9.29
CA PHE A 7 -0.38 -12.98 10.22
C PHE A 7 0.93 -12.19 10.20
N TRP A 8 2.06 -12.85 10.41
CA TRP A 8 3.36 -12.17 10.42
C TRP A 8 3.75 -11.56 9.08
N LEU A 9 3.37 -12.15 7.94
CA LEU A 9 3.57 -11.51 6.63
C LEU A 9 2.82 -10.17 6.53
N GLY A 10 1.56 -10.11 6.99
CA GLY A 10 0.81 -8.86 7.01
C GLY A 10 1.42 -7.82 7.95
N ILE A 11 1.82 -8.24 9.16
CA ILE A 11 2.46 -7.34 10.13
C ILE A 11 3.81 -6.82 9.62
N LEU A 12 4.67 -7.70 9.11
CA LEU A 12 5.98 -7.31 8.59
C LEU A 12 5.86 -6.40 7.36
N GLY A 13 4.90 -6.64 6.47
CA GLY A 13 4.60 -5.73 5.36
C GLY A 13 4.28 -4.32 5.85
N ALA A 14 3.35 -4.18 6.80
CA ALA A 14 3.01 -2.87 7.37
C ALA A 14 4.20 -2.21 8.09
N VAL A 15 4.88 -2.97 8.95
CA VAL A 15 6.01 -2.45 9.75
C VAL A 15 7.14 -1.95 8.85
N PHE A 16 7.53 -2.72 7.83
CA PHE A 16 8.58 -2.29 6.90
C PHE A 16 8.17 -1.02 6.15
N LEU A 17 6.93 -0.92 5.66
CA LEU A 17 6.49 0.28 4.95
C LEU A 17 6.48 1.52 5.86
N ILE A 18 5.91 1.39 7.06
CA ILE A 18 5.80 2.50 8.04
C ILE A 18 7.19 2.96 8.49
N ILE A 19 8.03 2.02 8.94
CA ILE A 19 9.37 2.37 9.44
C ILE A 19 10.19 2.99 8.33
N THR A 20 10.18 2.44 7.11
CA THR A 20 10.94 3.00 6.00
C THR A 20 10.47 4.41 5.64
N THR A 21 9.16 4.66 5.67
CA THR A 21 8.60 5.99 5.40
C THR A 21 8.96 7.02 6.47
N ILE A 22 9.07 6.61 7.74
CA ILE A 22 9.53 7.49 8.83
C ILE A 22 11.03 7.74 8.71
N LEU A 23 11.83 6.68 8.50
CA LEU A 23 13.27 6.78 8.34
C LEU A 23 13.65 7.64 7.14
N SER A 24 12.89 7.57 6.05
CA SER A 24 13.18 8.36 4.86
C SER A 24 13.10 9.87 5.11
N GLY A 25 12.18 10.33 5.96
CA GLY A 25 12.12 11.73 6.37
C GLY A 25 13.24 12.16 7.32
N LEU A 26 13.84 11.23 8.06
CA LEU A 26 15.01 11.50 8.89
C LEU A 26 16.32 11.53 8.07
N LEU A 27 16.37 10.76 6.99
CA LEU A 27 17.58 10.57 6.18
C LEU A 27 17.65 11.50 4.96
N PHE A 28 16.53 12.07 4.53
CA PHE A 28 16.48 13.02 3.41
C PHE A 28 16.39 14.47 3.93
N PRO A 29 17.46 15.28 3.77
CA PRO A 29 17.49 16.64 4.29
C PRO A 29 16.35 17.50 3.75
N ASN A 30 15.76 18.32 4.62
CA ASN A 30 14.62 19.21 4.31
C ASN A 30 13.35 18.49 3.83
N TYR A 31 13.25 17.16 4.03
CA TYR A 31 12.05 16.43 3.67
C TYR A 31 10.85 16.82 4.54
N ASN A 32 9.73 17.15 3.90
CA ASN A 32 8.48 17.47 4.56
C ASN A 32 7.41 16.39 4.29
N HIS A 33 7.01 15.68 5.34
CA HIS A 33 5.97 14.65 5.29
C HIS A 33 4.57 15.16 4.88
N VAL A 34 4.32 16.47 4.91
CA VAL A 34 3.05 17.05 4.49
C VAL A 34 3.09 17.41 3.01
N GLU A 35 4.18 18.02 2.58
CA GLU A 35 4.29 18.65 1.27
C GLU A 35 4.84 17.73 0.19
N GLN A 36 5.65 16.72 0.54
CA GLN A 36 6.37 15.91 -0.43
C GLN A 36 5.83 14.49 -0.53
N PHE A 37 5.90 13.94 -1.74
CA PHE A 37 5.50 12.56 -1.99
C PHE A 37 6.34 11.59 -1.15
N ILE A 38 5.77 10.44 -0.80
CA ILE A 38 6.54 9.34 -0.19
C ILE A 38 7.68 8.92 -1.12
N SER A 39 7.43 8.87 -2.43
CA SER A 39 8.42 8.48 -3.45
C SER A 39 9.59 9.46 -3.60
N GLU A 40 9.40 10.75 -3.32
CA GLU A 40 10.49 11.74 -3.33
C GLU A 40 11.60 11.38 -2.34
N SER A 41 11.24 10.76 -1.21
CA SER A 41 12.19 10.42 -0.15
C SER A 41 13.21 9.34 -0.52
N TYR A 42 13.02 8.69 -1.67
CA TYR A 42 13.93 7.69 -2.21
C TYR A 42 14.14 7.81 -3.72
N ALA A 43 13.85 8.99 -4.28
CA ALA A 43 14.02 9.30 -5.70
C ALA A 43 15.46 9.08 -6.17
N ILE A 44 15.66 9.02 -7.49
CA ILE A 44 17.01 8.94 -8.09
C ILE A 44 17.85 10.13 -7.58
N GLY A 45 19.06 9.84 -7.11
CA GLY A 45 20.00 10.85 -6.59
C GLY A 45 19.82 11.19 -5.11
N THR A 46 18.79 10.66 -4.42
CA THR A 46 18.64 10.87 -2.97
C THR A 46 19.70 10.10 -2.17
N GLN A 47 20.28 10.77 -1.17
CA GLN A 47 21.21 10.12 -0.25
C GLN A 47 20.48 9.00 0.51
N ASN A 48 21.08 7.80 0.54
CA ASN A 48 20.49 6.59 1.12
C ASN A 48 19.22 6.05 0.44
N GLY A 49 18.71 6.68 -0.62
CA GLY A 49 17.47 6.25 -1.30
C GLY A 49 17.51 4.80 -1.80
N ILE A 50 18.66 4.33 -2.27
CA ILE A 50 18.83 2.92 -2.66
C ILE A 50 18.63 1.96 -1.48
N TYR A 51 19.14 2.30 -0.28
CA TYR A 51 19.01 1.46 0.90
C TYR A 51 17.57 1.42 1.41
N LEU A 52 16.87 2.56 1.39
CA LEU A 52 15.45 2.64 1.72
C LEU A 52 14.60 1.75 0.81
N ARG A 53 14.90 1.72 -0.50
CA ARG A 53 14.20 0.86 -1.47
C ARG A 53 14.51 -0.62 -1.24
N VAL A 54 15.80 -0.97 -1.19
CA VAL A 54 16.26 -2.38 -1.13
C VAL A 54 15.95 -3.05 0.20
N PHE A 55 16.08 -2.35 1.32
CA PHE A 55 15.89 -2.92 2.65
C PHE A 55 14.56 -2.57 3.30
N GLY A 56 13.81 -1.64 2.73
CA GLY A 56 12.54 -1.15 3.27
C GLY A 56 11.34 -1.47 2.38
N PHE A 57 11.18 -0.70 1.30
CA PHE A 57 9.98 -0.76 0.45
C PHE A 57 9.87 -2.07 -0.35
N ILE A 58 10.96 -2.60 -0.91
CA ILE A 58 10.93 -3.88 -1.64
C ILE A 58 10.54 -5.05 -0.71
N PRO A 59 11.20 -5.24 0.46
CA PRO A 59 10.79 -6.28 1.41
C PRO A 59 9.34 -6.12 1.88
N SER A 60 8.88 -4.89 2.10
CA SER A 60 7.47 -4.61 2.40
C SER A 60 6.54 -5.16 1.32
N GLY A 61 6.77 -4.79 0.05
CA GLY A 61 5.97 -5.25 -1.08
C GLY A 61 5.96 -6.77 -1.22
N ILE A 62 7.09 -7.44 -0.96
CA ILE A 62 7.19 -8.91 -0.94
C ILE A 62 6.29 -9.50 0.15
N PHE A 63 6.38 -9.00 1.38
CA PHE A 63 5.55 -9.48 2.50
C PHE A 63 4.06 -9.26 2.25
N ILE A 64 3.68 -8.10 1.71
CA ILE A 64 2.29 -7.75 1.33
C ILE A 64 1.77 -8.71 0.25
N THR A 65 2.58 -8.95 -0.80
CA THR A 65 2.22 -9.86 -1.90
C THR A 65 1.95 -11.28 -1.37
N LEU A 66 2.89 -11.80 -0.57
CA LEU A 66 2.78 -13.12 0.02
C LEU A 66 1.59 -13.22 0.98
N PHE A 67 1.38 -12.19 1.81
CA PHE A 67 0.21 -12.10 2.69
C PHE A 67 -1.09 -12.25 1.90
N ALA A 68 -1.27 -11.46 0.84
CA ALA A 68 -2.48 -11.45 0.02
C ALA A 68 -2.73 -12.81 -0.64
N PHE A 69 -1.72 -13.39 -1.29
CA PHE A 69 -1.86 -14.65 -2.01
C PHE A 69 -2.09 -15.84 -1.09
N PHE A 70 -1.51 -15.81 0.11
CA PHE A 70 -1.76 -16.83 1.12
C PHE A 70 -3.11 -16.64 1.81
N ALA A 71 -3.57 -15.41 2.02
CA ALA A 71 -4.91 -15.13 2.56
C ALA A 71 -6.03 -15.71 1.68
N ILE A 72 -5.88 -15.70 0.35
CA ILE A 72 -6.84 -16.32 -0.59
C ILE A 72 -7.08 -17.80 -0.27
N ARG A 73 -6.06 -18.52 0.22
CA ARG A 73 -6.17 -19.95 0.50
C ARG A 73 -6.88 -20.26 1.81
N ILE A 74 -7.01 -19.28 2.71
CA ILE A 74 -7.61 -19.46 4.05
C ILE A 74 -9.00 -18.84 4.14
N LEU A 75 -9.19 -17.63 3.60
CA LEU A 75 -10.43 -16.90 3.73
C LEU A 75 -11.59 -17.54 2.94
N PRO A 76 -12.86 -17.30 3.35
CA PRO A 76 -14.02 -17.87 2.68
C PRO A 76 -14.03 -17.61 1.19
N LYS A 77 -14.25 -18.68 0.41
CA LYS A 77 -14.21 -18.64 -1.06
C LYS A 77 -15.38 -17.85 -1.60
N SER A 78 -15.07 -16.80 -2.35
CA SER A 78 -16.01 -16.10 -3.20
C SER A 78 -15.26 -15.42 -4.34
N LYS A 79 -15.98 -15.09 -5.43
CA LYS A 79 -15.39 -14.31 -6.52
C LYS A 79 -14.86 -12.95 -6.03
N LEU A 80 -15.65 -12.23 -5.23
CA LEU A 80 -15.28 -10.92 -4.69
C LEU A 80 -14.06 -10.98 -3.76
N THR A 81 -14.02 -11.92 -2.82
CA THR A 81 -12.87 -12.14 -1.93
C THR A 81 -11.61 -12.42 -2.74
N THR A 82 -11.72 -13.29 -3.74
CA THR A 82 -10.57 -13.74 -4.54
C THR A 82 -10.05 -12.61 -5.42
N ILE A 83 -10.94 -11.91 -6.14
CA ILE A 83 -10.57 -10.77 -7.00
C ILE A 83 -9.98 -9.65 -6.14
N GLY A 84 -10.60 -9.32 -4.99
CA GLY A 84 -10.09 -8.30 -4.09
C GLY A 84 -8.70 -8.61 -3.55
N LEU A 85 -8.45 -9.84 -3.08
CA LEU A 85 -7.12 -10.22 -2.58
C LEU A 85 -6.07 -10.38 -3.68
N LEU A 86 -6.45 -10.87 -4.86
CA LEU A 86 -5.55 -10.92 -6.02
C LEU A 86 -5.16 -9.50 -6.46
N GLY A 87 -6.14 -8.61 -6.60
CA GLY A 87 -5.92 -7.22 -6.95
C GLY A 87 -5.07 -6.51 -5.90
N PHE A 88 -5.33 -6.72 -4.61
CA PHE A 88 -4.50 -6.19 -3.53
C PHE A 88 -3.05 -6.70 -3.62
N GLY A 89 -2.85 -8.01 -3.80
CA GLY A 89 -1.50 -8.59 -3.91
C GLY A 89 -0.73 -8.10 -5.14
N ILE A 90 -1.39 -7.97 -6.29
CA ILE A 90 -0.78 -7.53 -7.54
C ILE A 90 -0.54 -6.02 -7.54
N PHE A 91 -1.57 -5.23 -7.29
CA PHE A 91 -1.47 -3.78 -7.47
C PHE A 91 -0.85 -3.08 -6.26
N TYR A 92 -1.12 -3.54 -5.03
CA TYR A 92 -0.47 -2.94 -3.86
C TYR A 92 0.86 -3.63 -3.54
N GLY A 93 0.86 -4.96 -3.41
CA GLY A 93 2.07 -5.72 -3.07
C GLY A 93 3.16 -5.63 -4.15
N ILE A 94 2.89 -6.18 -5.33
CA ILE A 94 3.85 -6.14 -6.45
C ILE A 94 4.04 -4.70 -6.93
N GLY A 95 2.99 -3.87 -6.96
CA GLY A 95 3.13 -2.45 -7.26
C GLY A 95 4.16 -1.74 -6.38
N THR A 96 4.14 -1.96 -5.06
CA THR A 96 5.13 -1.41 -4.12
C THR A 96 6.57 -1.84 -4.49
N ILE A 97 6.75 -3.09 -4.92
CA ILE A 97 8.04 -3.57 -5.42
C ILE A 97 8.43 -2.80 -6.69
N MET A 98 7.51 -2.67 -7.64
CA MET A 98 7.78 -2.04 -8.93
C MET A 98 8.14 -0.56 -8.81
N VAL A 99 7.40 0.23 -8.01
CA VAL A 99 7.72 1.65 -7.77
C VAL A 99 9.04 1.85 -7.00
N SER A 100 9.56 0.79 -6.38
CA SER A 100 10.86 0.80 -5.68
C SER A 100 12.01 0.36 -6.58
N ILE A 101 11.77 -0.58 -7.51
CA ILE A 101 12.76 -0.96 -8.53
C ILE A 101 12.93 0.17 -9.55
N PHE A 102 11.81 0.78 -9.94
CA PHE A 102 11.72 1.94 -10.82
C PHE A 102 11.31 3.16 -10.00
N PRO A 103 12.25 3.83 -9.30
CA PRO A 103 11.97 5.03 -8.52
C PRO A 103 11.64 6.21 -9.44
N CYS A 104 11.01 7.23 -8.87
CA CYS A 104 10.81 8.49 -9.55
C CYS A 104 12.16 9.21 -9.76
N ASP A 105 12.22 10.09 -10.76
CA ASP A 105 13.35 10.98 -11.00
C ASP A 105 13.50 11.99 -9.84
N ALA A 106 14.64 12.68 -9.76
CA ALA A 106 14.89 13.68 -8.72
C ALA A 106 13.75 14.71 -8.64
N GLY A 107 13.22 14.92 -7.43
CA GLY A 107 12.07 15.81 -7.17
C GLY A 107 10.71 15.29 -7.67
N CYS A 108 10.63 14.05 -8.19
CA CYS A 108 9.45 13.46 -8.82
C CYS A 108 8.73 14.47 -9.74
N ASN A 109 9.41 14.92 -10.81
CA ASN A 109 8.96 15.98 -11.71
C ASN A 109 7.46 15.90 -12.05
N LYS A 110 6.70 16.89 -11.57
CA LYS A 110 5.24 16.99 -11.73
C LYS A 110 4.83 17.47 -13.13
N GLU A 111 5.70 18.16 -13.84
CA GLU A 111 5.46 18.71 -15.18
C GLU A 111 5.75 17.69 -16.29
N PHE A 112 6.32 16.52 -15.95
CA PHE A 112 6.66 15.43 -16.87
C PHE A 112 7.65 15.81 -18.00
N ILE A 113 8.38 16.92 -17.86
CA ILE A 113 9.38 17.38 -18.83
C ILE A 113 10.66 16.56 -18.70
N ASP A 114 11.13 15.98 -19.82
CA ASP A 114 12.40 15.22 -19.93
C ASP A 114 12.57 14.12 -18.87
N THR A 115 11.52 13.33 -18.66
CA THR A 115 11.48 12.30 -17.61
C THR A 115 11.96 10.92 -18.09
N SER A 116 12.62 10.19 -17.20
CA SER A 116 13.21 8.89 -17.50
C SER A 116 12.16 7.80 -17.70
N LEU A 117 12.54 6.68 -18.32
CA LEU A 117 11.69 5.48 -18.37
C LEU A 117 11.29 4.99 -16.97
N SER A 118 12.17 5.15 -15.97
CA SER A 118 11.89 4.79 -14.58
C SER A 118 10.71 5.60 -14.04
N GLN A 119 10.68 6.92 -14.28
CA GLN A 119 9.56 7.79 -13.89
C GLN A 119 8.23 7.34 -14.50
N HIS A 120 8.22 6.96 -15.78
CA HIS A 120 7.00 6.50 -16.45
C HIS A 120 6.47 5.20 -15.84
N ILE A 121 7.35 4.23 -15.58
CA ILE A 121 6.99 2.97 -14.92
C ILE A 121 6.52 3.24 -13.48
N HIS A 122 7.22 4.10 -12.75
CA HIS A 122 6.86 4.52 -11.39
C HIS A 122 5.43 5.07 -11.34
N ASN A 123 5.12 6.02 -12.22
CA ASN A 123 3.81 6.69 -12.23
C ASN A 123 2.69 5.75 -12.68
N LEU A 124 2.95 4.84 -13.62
CA LEU A 124 1.99 3.82 -14.02
C LEU A 124 1.62 2.89 -12.86
N PHE A 125 2.62 2.36 -12.14
CA PHE A 125 2.34 1.51 -10.99
C PHE A 125 1.78 2.30 -9.80
N GLY A 126 2.19 3.55 -9.59
CA GLY A 126 1.58 4.46 -8.63
C GLY A 126 0.09 4.69 -8.89
N ALA A 127 -0.28 4.89 -10.16
CA ALA A 127 -1.68 5.01 -10.57
C ALA A 127 -2.46 3.70 -10.30
N PHE A 128 -1.89 2.53 -10.63
CA PHE A 128 -2.52 1.26 -10.31
C PHE A 128 -2.70 1.03 -8.82
N ILE A 129 -1.68 1.36 -8.00
CA ILE A 129 -1.76 1.31 -6.54
C ILE A 129 -2.96 2.14 -6.07
N TYR A 130 -3.01 3.42 -6.43
CA TYR A 130 -4.00 4.34 -5.88
C TYR A 130 -5.41 4.15 -6.43
N LEU A 131 -5.57 3.75 -7.70
CA LEU A 131 -6.90 3.57 -8.28
C LEU A 131 -7.53 2.22 -7.92
N ILE A 132 -6.73 1.15 -7.82
CA ILE A 132 -7.26 -0.21 -7.72
C ILE A 132 -7.31 -0.70 -6.27
N THR A 133 -6.28 -0.42 -5.47
CA THR A 133 -6.17 -0.93 -4.09
C THR A 133 -7.37 -0.56 -3.22
N PRO A 134 -7.87 0.70 -3.20
CA PRO A 134 -9.02 1.06 -2.38
C PRO A 134 -10.29 0.27 -2.77
N VAL A 135 -10.49 0.02 -4.06
CA VAL A 135 -11.61 -0.78 -4.57
C VAL A 135 -11.48 -2.23 -4.10
N CYS A 136 -10.27 -2.80 -4.13
CA CYS A 136 -10.03 -4.16 -3.61
C CYS A 136 -10.48 -4.31 -2.14
N LEU A 137 -10.18 -3.32 -1.29
CA LEU A 137 -10.62 -3.29 0.11
C LEU A 137 -12.14 -3.32 0.20
N ILE A 138 -12.83 -2.48 -0.56
CA ILE A 138 -14.31 -2.42 -0.57
C ILE A 138 -14.91 -3.76 -1.02
N LEU A 139 -14.39 -4.38 -2.09
CA LEU A 139 -14.88 -5.67 -2.58
C LEU A 139 -14.75 -6.77 -1.51
N ILE A 140 -13.62 -6.81 -0.81
CA ILE A 140 -13.40 -7.73 0.31
C ILE A 140 -14.40 -7.42 1.43
N GLY A 141 -14.57 -6.15 1.79
CA GLY A 141 -15.49 -5.70 2.82
C GLY A 141 -16.93 -6.10 2.57
N VAL A 142 -17.43 -5.90 1.35
CA VAL A 142 -18.78 -6.28 0.93
C VAL A 142 -19.03 -7.77 1.15
N LYS A 143 -18.04 -8.62 0.88
CA LYS A 143 -18.18 -10.06 1.12
C LYS A 143 -17.94 -10.46 2.58
N ALA A 144 -17.06 -9.74 3.29
CA ALA A 144 -16.65 -10.12 4.63
C ALA A 144 -17.79 -10.08 5.65
N LYS A 145 -18.89 -9.35 5.38
CA LYS A 145 -20.09 -9.38 6.21
C LYS A 145 -20.72 -10.77 6.35
N ASP A 146 -20.48 -11.63 5.36
CA ASP A 146 -20.98 -13.01 5.31
C ASP A 146 -20.00 -14.01 5.93
N TRP A 147 -18.81 -13.58 6.36
CA TRP A 147 -17.84 -14.45 7.00
C TRP A 147 -18.20 -14.66 8.48
N ILE A 148 -17.81 -15.80 9.04
CA ILE A 148 -17.96 -16.05 10.47
C ILE A 148 -17.18 -14.99 11.27
N ASN A 149 -17.85 -14.27 12.17
CA ASN A 149 -17.31 -13.10 12.87
C ASN A 149 -16.72 -12.00 11.95
N GLY A 150 -17.18 -11.93 10.70
CA GLY A 150 -16.61 -11.04 9.67
C GLY A 150 -17.16 -9.61 9.66
N LYS A 151 -18.17 -9.29 10.48
CA LYS A 151 -18.81 -7.96 10.50
C LYS A 151 -17.82 -6.82 10.76
N THR A 152 -16.94 -6.97 11.75
CA THR A 152 -15.95 -5.94 12.08
C THR A 152 -14.98 -5.71 10.93
N ILE A 153 -14.44 -6.78 10.33
CA ILE A 153 -13.50 -6.64 9.20
C ILE A 153 -14.23 -6.10 7.96
N SER A 154 -15.51 -6.42 7.76
CA SER A 154 -16.34 -5.82 6.71
C SER A 154 -16.42 -4.30 6.84
N THR A 155 -16.80 -3.80 8.03
CA THR A 155 -16.88 -2.36 8.31
C THR A 155 -15.52 -1.68 8.14
N ILE A 156 -14.44 -2.25 8.70
CA ILE A 156 -13.10 -1.69 8.56
C ILE A 156 -12.68 -1.62 7.08
N SER A 157 -12.94 -2.67 6.31
CA SER A 157 -12.60 -2.74 4.89
C SER A 157 -13.32 -1.67 4.07
N ILE A 158 -14.64 -1.49 4.30
CA ILE A 158 -15.44 -0.49 3.59
C ILE A 158 -14.99 0.91 3.99
N LEU A 159 -14.84 1.20 5.29
CA LEU A 159 -14.42 2.52 5.76
C LEU A 159 -13.03 2.90 5.25
N CYS A 160 -12.03 2.02 5.40
CA CYS A 160 -10.68 2.29 4.94
C CYS A 160 -10.61 2.42 3.42
N GLY A 161 -11.33 1.57 2.69
CA GLY A 161 -11.42 1.66 1.24
C GLY A 161 -12.08 2.97 0.79
N SER A 162 -13.19 3.39 1.41
CA SER A 162 -13.88 4.64 1.09
C SER A 162 -13.04 5.88 1.43
N ILE A 163 -12.36 5.89 2.58
CA ILE A 163 -11.43 6.98 2.94
C ILE A 163 -10.29 7.04 1.90
N ALA A 164 -9.70 5.90 1.56
CA ALA A 164 -8.64 5.86 0.55
C ALA A 164 -9.14 6.34 -0.83
N VAL A 165 -10.33 5.94 -1.28
CA VAL A 165 -10.93 6.46 -2.53
C VAL A 165 -11.10 7.98 -2.46
N LEU A 166 -11.65 8.51 -1.37
CA LEU A 166 -11.84 9.95 -1.19
C LEU A 166 -10.51 10.71 -1.28
N PHE A 167 -9.49 10.26 -0.55
CA PHE A 167 -8.19 10.91 -0.56
C PHE A 167 -7.43 10.72 -1.87
N VAL A 168 -7.66 9.64 -2.62
CA VAL A 168 -7.14 9.49 -3.99
C VAL A 168 -7.79 10.52 -4.92
N MET A 169 -9.10 10.77 -4.82
CA MET A 169 -9.75 11.82 -5.60
C MET A 169 -9.20 13.21 -5.27
N ILE A 170 -9.00 13.52 -3.98
CA ILE A 170 -8.40 14.78 -3.54
C ILE A 170 -6.94 14.90 -4.02
N PHE A 171 -6.17 13.83 -3.91
CA PHE A 171 -4.79 13.77 -4.36
C PHE A 171 -4.66 14.06 -5.86
N MET A 172 -5.48 13.40 -6.68
CA MET A 172 -5.47 13.58 -8.13
C MET A 172 -5.95 14.96 -8.59
N SER A 173 -6.80 15.63 -7.80
CA SER A 173 -7.25 17.00 -8.10
C SER A 173 -6.28 18.09 -7.62
N SER A 174 -5.24 17.73 -6.85
CA SER A 174 -4.34 18.68 -6.20
C SER A 174 -2.86 18.30 -6.32
N LEU A 175 -2.45 17.75 -7.46
CA LEU A 175 -1.07 17.29 -7.71
C LEU A 175 0.00 18.39 -7.50
N GLU A 176 -0.37 19.66 -7.72
CA GLU A 176 0.49 20.83 -7.48
C GLU A 176 0.34 21.44 -6.08
N GLY A 177 -0.56 20.90 -5.25
CA GLY A 177 -0.86 21.42 -3.91
C GLY A 177 0.20 21.10 -2.86
N ASN A 178 0.21 21.89 -1.79
CA ASN A 178 1.17 21.80 -0.67
C ASN A 178 0.88 20.64 0.32
N TYR A 179 -0.07 19.76 0.03
CA TYR A 179 -0.52 18.70 0.96
C TYR A 179 -0.50 17.30 0.35
N ILE A 180 0.13 17.14 -0.83
CA ILE A 180 0.20 15.86 -1.55
C ILE A 180 0.76 14.71 -0.70
N GLY A 181 1.77 15.01 0.12
CA GLY A 181 2.40 14.03 1.02
C GLY A 181 1.47 13.58 2.12
N LEU A 182 0.68 14.50 2.69
CA LEU A 182 -0.33 14.19 3.69
C LEU A 182 -1.43 13.29 3.10
N TYR A 183 -1.92 13.59 1.90
CA TYR A 183 -2.95 12.79 1.25
C TYR A 183 -2.47 11.36 0.99
N GLN A 184 -1.24 11.18 0.47
CA GLN A 184 -0.65 9.85 0.32
C GLN A 184 -0.58 9.10 1.66
N ARG A 185 -0.15 9.77 2.73
CA ARG A 185 -0.05 9.13 4.05
C ARG A 185 -1.40 8.71 4.62
N ILE A 186 -2.47 9.46 4.37
CA ILE A 186 -3.83 9.08 4.79
C ILE A 186 -4.30 7.86 4.00
N ILE A 187 -4.00 7.80 2.70
CA ILE A 187 -4.31 6.63 1.85
C ILE A 187 -3.54 5.40 2.36
N GLU A 188 -2.22 5.50 2.50
CA GLU A 188 -1.37 4.40 2.98
C GLU A 188 -1.79 3.96 4.39
N ALA A 189 -2.02 4.89 5.32
CA ALA A 189 -2.45 4.56 6.67
C ALA A 189 -3.79 3.80 6.68
N SER A 190 -4.74 4.18 5.82
CA SER A 190 -6.03 3.48 5.68
C SER A 190 -5.82 2.04 5.19
N ILE A 191 -4.97 1.85 4.18
CA ILE A 191 -4.68 0.53 3.60
C ILE A 191 -3.95 -0.36 4.60
N LEU A 192 -2.92 0.17 5.27
CA LEU A 192 -2.13 -0.59 6.25
C LEU A 192 -2.93 -0.91 7.51
N PHE A 193 -3.76 0.02 7.99
CA PHE A 193 -4.66 -0.24 9.12
C PHE A 193 -5.63 -1.38 8.79
N TRP A 194 -6.21 -1.37 7.59
CA TRP A 194 -7.04 -2.48 7.13
C TRP A 194 -6.26 -3.80 7.07
N MET A 195 -5.06 -3.79 6.47
CA MET A 195 -4.24 -5.00 6.31
C MET A 195 -3.87 -5.63 7.67
N VAL A 196 -3.50 -4.80 8.66
CA VAL A 196 -3.21 -5.26 10.02
C VAL A 196 -4.45 -5.91 10.65
N ASN A 197 -5.62 -5.28 10.54
CA ASN A 197 -6.87 -5.85 11.05
C ASN A 197 -7.24 -7.16 10.34
N LEU A 198 -7.05 -7.25 9.03
CA LEU A 198 -7.26 -8.49 8.28
C LEU A 198 -6.28 -9.58 8.72
N ALA A 199 -5.03 -9.24 9.01
CA ALA A 199 -4.05 -10.18 9.55
C ALA A 199 -4.49 -10.74 10.91
N PHE A 200 -4.98 -9.89 11.82
CA PHE A 200 -5.55 -10.34 13.11
C PHE A 200 -6.77 -11.23 12.92
N TYR A 201 -7.66 -10.88 11.99
CA TYR A 201 -8.80 -11.74 11.63
C TYR A 201 -8.34 -13.13 11.18
N ILE A 202 -7.35 -13.19 10.26
CA ILE A 202 -6.79 -14.47 9.76
C ILE A 202 -6.12 -15.27 10.88
N LYS A 203 -5.41 -14.61 11.82
CA LYS A 203 -4.79 -15.28 12.97
C LYS A 203 -5.82 -16.06 13.78
N ASN A 204 -7.00 -15.46 14.00
CA ASN A 204 -8.07 -16.02 14.80
C ASN A 204 -9.00 -16.97 14.03
N TYR A 205 -8.85 -17.07 12.71
CA TYR A 205 -9.72 -17.87 11.83
C TYR A 205 -9.69 -19.38 12.13
N LYS A 206 -8.60 -19.92 12.70
CA LYS A 206 -8.54 -21.35 13.11
C LYS A 206 -9.32 -21.67 14.38
N HIS A 207 -9.73 -20.65 15.14
CA HIS A 207 -10.52 -20.80 16.35
C HIS A 207 -12.02 -20.58 16.09
N GLN A 208 -12.45 -20.64 14.83
CA GLN A 208 -13.83 -20.43 14.36
C GLN A 208 -14.27 -21.66 13.57
#